data_AF-A0A916R183-F1
#
_entry.id   AF-A0A916R183-F1
#
_cell.length_a   1.000
_cell.length_b   1.000
_cell.length_c   1.000
_cell.angle_alpha   90.00
_cell.angle_beta   90.00
_cell.angle_gamma   90.00
#
_symmetry.space_group_name_H-M   'P 1'
#
loop_
_entity.id
_entity.type
_entity.pdbx_description
1 polymer ?
#
loop_
_entity_poly.entity_id
_entity_poly.type
_entity_poly.pdbx_seq_one_letter_code
_entity_poly.pdbx_strand_id
1 'polypeptide(L)'
;MKSAELFDNNNDEANSIRLEIWEPSLIVLPIPERTPLANISFRLRLKLTNQTGKPWKINPDPIITPELMSSDGKVLERKLTTQNREIYAEDNIPYRRDNLVNKVVDFVSNLIDYLARRGISWLSPKTATCIPITARISWEKDLLQLHLSTNNSFFDALKPENYQLRFMYESSNQTKLKPVKFPFQTINKKPIKGERLTTSFVNLRFVELTKPNNRAIEVDGIRFETTLPETVLSLPEKKSGVETSVKIGIRITNNSNTDFYFNFYSTLIPELITPNGQIVEKHYTSNFLKRILVSDLLLAVPGKSITFFPDAKLSWKNDDQFRLKIVAGDGGYWIFDNLKAGRYLLQLIYKNKSAQTTVYDRTTNKGISFKKLWRGMVLVPPVELDLEI
;
A
#
# COMPACT_ATOMS: atom_id res chain seq x y z
N MET A 1 -17.55 -23.85 4.60
CA MET A 1 -17.12 -22.45 4.49
C MET A 1 -18.19 -21.73 3.68
N LYS A 2 -19.06 -20.94 4.30
CA LYS A 2 -20.02 -20.12 3.53
C LYS A 2 -19.14 -19.16 2.72
N SER A 3 -19.10 -19.33 1.41
CA SER A 3 -18.47 -18.37 0.51
C SER A 3 -19.04 -17.01 0.90
N ALA A 4 -18.20 -16.08 1.32
CA ALA A 4 -18.60 -14.69 1.42
C ALA A 4 -19.29 -14.37 0.09
N GLU A 5 -20.59 -14.08 0.16
CA GLU A 5 -21.40 -13.81 -1.03
C GLU A 5 -20.64 -12.76 -1.84
N LEU A 6 -20.35 -13.09 -3.09
CA LEU A 6 -19.81 -12.15 -4.04
C LEU A 6 -20.86 -11.06 -4.19
N PHE A 7 -20.75 -10.00 -3.41
CA PHE A 7 -21.47 -8.77 -3.69
C PHE A 7 -21.13 -8.39 -5.13
N ASP A 8 -22.16 -8.14 -5.93
CA ASP A 8 -21.99 -7.74 -7.32
C ASP A 8 -21.11 -6.49 -7.34
N ASN A 9 -19.87 -6.66 -7.82
CA ASN A 9 -18.87 -5.59 -7.97
C ASN A 9 -19.22 -4.74 -9.20
N ASN A 10 -20.45 -4.25 -9.25
CA ASN A 10 -20.84 -3.23 -10.21
C ASN A 10 -20.14 -1.95 -9.77
N ASN A 11 -19.01 -1.67 -10.42
CA ASN A 11 -18.37 -0.37 -10.26
C ASN A 11 -19.35 0.67 -10.78
N ASP A 12 -19.77 1.57 -9.90
CA ASP A 12 -20.62 2.70 -10.29
C ASP A 12 -19.80 3.63 -11.19
N GLU A 13 -20.05 3.54 -12.49
CA GLU A 13 -19.53 4.48 -13.48
C GLU A 13 -20.49 5.67 -13.55
N ALA A 14 -20.06 6.83 -13.05
CA ALA A 14 -20.80 8.08 -13.26
C ALA A 14 -20.11 8.86 -14.39
N ASN A 15 -20.85 9.14 -15.47
CA ASN A 15 -20.37 9.94 -16.60
C ASN A 15 -19.04 9.44 -17.19
N SER A 16 -18.88 8.12 -17.29
CA SER A 16 -17.65 7.47 -17.78
C SER A 16 -16.38 7.83 -16.98
N ILE A 17 -16.55 8.29 -15.74
CA ILE A 17 -15.48 8.35 -14.74
C ILE A 17 -15.66 7.14 -13.82
N ARG A 18 -14.57 6.43 -13.58
CA ARG A 18 -14.57 5.22 -12.74
C ARG A 18 -13.56 5.38 -11.60
N LEU A 19 -14.00 5.04 -10.40
CA LEU A 19 -13.15 4.95 -9.21
C LEU A 19 -13.09 3.48 -8.76
N GLU A 20 -11.89 2.95 -8.58
CA GLU A 20 -11.69 1.58 -8.12
C GLU A 20 -10.60 1.49 -7.05
N ILE A 21 -10.76 0.59 -6.08
CA ILE A 21 -9.66 0.17 -5.22
C ILE A 21 -8.76 -0.73 -6.08
N TRP A 22 -7.51 -0.34 -6.28
CA TRP A 22 -6.57 -1.10 -7.10
C TRP A 22 -6.12 -2.39 -6.41
N GLU A 23 -6.27 -2.49 -5.09
CA GLU A 23 -5.85 -3.64 -4.29
C GLU A 23 -6.65 -4.93 -4.62
N PRO A 24 -6.13 -6.12 -4.24
CA PRO A 24 -6.91 -7.36 -4.32
C PRO A 24 -8.21 -7.28 -3.51
N SER A 25 -9.17 -8.15 -3.85
CA SER A 25 -10.49 -8.21 -3.19
C SER A 25 -10.45 -8.61 -1.71
N LEU A 26 -9.31 -9.08 -1.21
CA LEU A 26 -9.08 -9.46 0.17
C LEU A 26 -7.81 -8.78 0.66
N ILE A 27 -7.90 -8.04 1.75
CA ILE A 27 -6.80 -7.37 2.46
C ILE A 27 -6.79 -7.91 3.88
N VAL A 28 -5.66 -8.50 4.28
CA VAL A 28 -5.47 -9.15 5.57
C VAL A 28 -4.42 -8.37 6.34
N LEU A 29 -4.80 -7.93 7.53
CA LEU A 29 -3.98 -7.08 8.37
C LEU A 29 -3.78 -7.77 9.73
N PRO A 30 -2.54 -7.89 10.23
CA PRO A 30 -2.32 -8.31 11.61
C PRO A 30 -2.90 -7.26 12.56
N ILE A 31 -3.43 -7.72 13.68
CA ILE A 31 -3.68 -6.83 14.81
C ILE A 31 -2.33 -6.54 15.48
N PRO A 32 -1.90 -5.28 15.61
CA PRO A 32 -0.65 -4.95 16.29
C PRO A 32 -0.73 -5.35 17.76
N GLU A 33 0.43 -5.60 18.37
CA GLU A 33 0.51 -5.80 19.82
C GLU A 33 -0.07 -4.59 20.57
N ARG A 34 -0.62 -4.80 21.77
CA ARG A 34 -1.17 -3.71 22.60
C ARG A 34 -0.06 -2.91 23.27
N THR A 35 0.76 -2.23 22.48
CA THR A 35 1.77 -1.30 22.96
C THR A 35 1.59 0.05 22.28
N PRO A 36 1.93 1.18 22.95
CA PRO A 36 1.72 2.52 22.39
C PRO A 36 2.46 2.78 21.07
N LEU A 37 3.54 2.03 20.81
CA LEU A 37 4.37 2.19 19.62
C LEU A 37 3.97 1.22 18.49
N ALA A 38 3.29 0.12 18.82
CA ALA A 38 2.89 -0.87 17.84
C ALA A 38 1.77 -0.32 16.95
N ASN A 39 2.12 -0.07 15.70
CA ASN A 39 1.19 0.27 14.64
C ASN A 39 1.59 -0.43 13.35
N ILE A 40 0.61 -0.71 12.50
CA ILE A 40 0.83 -1.28 11.18
C ILE A 40 0.32 -0.28 10.16
N SER A 41 1.25 0.28 9.40
CA SER A 41 0.96 1.23 8.34
C SER A 41 1.04 0.54 6.98
N PHE A 42 0.16 0.90 6.06
CA PHE A 42 0.15 0.35 4.70
C PHE A 42 -0.44 1.34 3.72
N ARG A 43 -0.18 1.12 2.43
CA ARG A 43 -0.67 1.99 1.35
C ARG A 43 -1.70 1.27 0.50
N LEU A 44 -2.89 1.83 0.45
CA LEU A 44 -3.92 1.52 -0.52
C LEU A 44 -3.74 2.42 -1.75
N ARG A 45 -4.19 1.97 -2.92
CA ARG A 45 -4.24 2.81 -4.13
C ARG A 45 -5.65 2.85 -4.66
N LEU A 46 -6.20 4.05 -4.82
CA LEU A 46 -7.42 4.24 -5.60
C LEU A 46 -7.05 4.60 -7.02
N LYS A 47 -7.55 3.87 -7.99
CA LYS A 47 -7.39 4.19 -9.40
C LYS A 47 -8.62 4.94 -9.88
N LEU A 48 -8.39 6.15 -10.34
CA LEU A 48 -9.40 7.01 -10.93
C LEU A 48 -9.15 7.05 -12.44
N THR A 49 -10.12 6.59 -13.24
CA THR A 49 -10.02 6.48 -14.69
C THR A 49 -11.02 7.41 -15.35
N ASN A 50 -10.55 8.27 -16.25
CA ASN A 50 -11.40 9.10 -17.11
C ASN A 50 -11.55 8.41 -18.47
N GLN A 51 -12.70 7.80 -18.73
CA GLN A 51 -12.98 7.18 -20.03
C GLN A 51 -13.67 8.14 -21.00
N THR A 52 -13.97 9.37 -20.59
CA THR A 52 -14.63 10.37 -21.45
C THR A 52 -13.67 10.90 -22.54
N GLY A 53 -14.24 11.59 -23.53
CA GLY A 53 -13.48 12.36 -24.52
C GLY A 53 -12.99 13.73 -24.05
N LYS A 54 -13.23 14.13 -22.78
CA LYS A 54 -12.91 15.47 -22.27
C LYS A 54 -12.09 15.39 -20.98
N PRO A 55 -11.21 16.37 -20.71
CA PRO A 55 -10.53 16.43 -19.41
C PRO A 55 -11.56 16.52 -18.27
N TRP A 56 -11.32 15.78 -17.18
CA TRP A 56 -12.15 15.82 -15.99
C TRP A 56 -11.41 16.51 -14.85
N LYS A 57 -12.04 17.49 -14.22
CA LYS A 57 -11.43 18.25 -13.13
C LYS A 57 -11.52 17.43 -11.84
N ILE A 58 -10.37 17.04 -11.32
CA ILE A 58 -10.24 16.51 -9.95
C ILE A 58 -10.19 17.71 -9.01
N ASN A 59 -11.05 17.71 -7.99
CA ASN A 59 -10.94 18.72 -6.94
C ASN A 59 -9.68 18.42 -6.12
N PRO A 60 -8.79 19.39 -5.84
CA PRO A 60 -7.59 19.17 -5.01
C PRO A 60 -7.92 18.91 -3.53
N ASP A 61 -9.12 19.29 -3.10
CA ASP A 61 -9.71 18.90 -1.82
C ASP A 61 -10.77 17.81 -2.03
N PRO A 62 -10.46 16.67 -2.69
CA PRO A 62 -11.49 15.67 -2.90
C PRO A 62 -11.84 15.08 -1.55
N ILE A 63 -13.13 15.12 -1.20
CA ILE A 63 -13.61 14.44 -0.02
C ILE A 63 -13.70 12.95 -0.37
N ILE A 64 -12.55 12.28 -0.43
CA ILE A 64 -12.50 10.83 -0.45
C ILE A 64 -12.95 10.37 0.92
N THR A 65 -14.17 9.88 1.00
CA THR A 65 -14.78 9.39 2.22
C THR A 65 -14.66 7.87 2.25
N PRO A 66 -13.91 7.29 3.20
CA PRO A 66 -13.99 5.86 3.42
C PRO A 66 -15.31 5.49 4.06
N GLU A 67 -15.81 4.32 3.70
CA GLU A 67 -16.93 3.66 4.37
C GLU A 67 -16.48 2.26 4.76
N LEU A 68 -16.68 1.91 6.03
CA LEU A 68 -16.35 0.61 6.58
C LEU A 68 -17.63 -0.04 7.08
N MET A 69 -17.85 -1.29 6.68
CA MET A 69 -19.03 -2.07 7.04
C MET A 69 -18.59 -3.33 7.78
N SER A 70 -19.25 -3.66 8.88
CA SER A 70 -19.01 -4.90 9.63
C SER A 70 -19.60 -6.13 8.91
N SER A 71 -19.23 -7.32 9.37
CA SER A 71 -19.69 -8.59 8.81
C SER A 71 -21.22 -8.80 8.85
N ASP A 72 -21.93 -8.08 9.72
CA ASP A 72 -23.41 -8.08 9.82
C ASP A 72 -24.07 -7.03 8.90
N GLY A 73 -23.29 -6.36 8.06
CA GLY A 73 -23.79 -5.37 7.09
C GLY A 73 -24.01 -3.96 7.66
N LYS A 74 -23.65 -3.70 8.93
CA LYS A 74 -23.78 -2.36 9.52
C LYS A 74 -22.63 -1.47 9.09
N VAL A 75 -22.96 -0.26 8.61
CA VAL A 75 -21.97 0.78 8.35
C VAL A 75 -21.47 1.34 9.69
N LEU A 76 -20.16 1.31 9.89
CA LEU A 76 -19.52 1.86 11.09
C LEU A 76 -19.44 3.38 11.03
N GLU A 77 -19.61 4.02 12.18
CA GLU A 77 -19.48 5.46 12.30
C GLU A 77 -18.02 5.88 12.06
N ARG A 78 -17.82 6.68 11.01
CA ARG A 78 -16.54 7.32 10.74
C ARG A 78 -16.38 8.54 11.63
N LYS A 79 -15.28 8.61 12.37
CA LYS A 79 -14.90 9.76 13.17
C LYS A 79 -13.86 10.61 12.43
N LEU A 80 -13.86 11.91 12.72
CA LEU A 80 -12.88 12.86 12.19
C LEU A 80 -11.97 13.29 13.35
N THR A 81 -10.66 13.27 13.11
CA THR A 81 -9.70 13.76 14.09
C THR A 81 -9.81 15.28 14.19
N THR A 82 -10.27 15.77 15.35
CA THR A 82 -10.35 17.22 15.69
C THR A 82 -9.00 17.79 16.12
N GLN A 83 -8.01 16.95 16.41
CA GLN A 83 -6.66 17.43 16.71
C GLN A 83 -6.09 18.15 15.49
N ASN A 84 -5.71 19.41 15.73
CA ASN A 84 -5.16 20.35 14.77
C ASN A 84 -4.07 19.70 13.89
N ARG A 85 -4.04 20.13 12.63
CA ARG A 85 -3.15 19.77 11.50
C ARG A 85 -1.64 19.70 11.78
N GLU A 86 -1.17 19.80 13.01
CA GLU A 86 0.25 19.91 13.37
C GLU A 86 1.03 18.59 13.25
N ILE A 87 0.36 17.42 13.19
CA ILE A 87 1.04 16.11 13.27
C ILE A 87 1.47 15.55 11.89
N TYR A 88 1.11 16.20 10.77
CA TYR A 88 1.54 15.79 9.42
C TYR A 88 2.36 16.85 8.68
N ALA A 89 2.99 17.78 9.39
CA ALA A 89 4.22 18.33 8.85
C ALA A 89 5.21 17.17 8.81
N GLU A 90 5.30 16.48 7.67
CA GLU A 90 6.45 15.63 7.38
C GLU A 90 7.69 16.42 7.79
N ASP A 91 8.46 15.86 8.72
CA ASP A 91 9.77 16.38 9.07
C ASP A 91 10.56 16.50 7.77
N ASN A 92 10.60 17.71 7.21
CA ASN A 92 11.48 18.08 6.13
C ASN A 92 12.89 17.73 6.62
N ILE A 93 13.45 16.67 6.04
CA ILE A 93 14.78 16.16 6.37
C ILE A 93 15.77 17.34 6.33
N PRO A 94 16.38 17.75 7.46
CA PRO A 94 17.26 18.90 7.48
C PRO A 94 18.66 18.41 7.09
N TYR A 95 18.93 18.27 5.80
CA TYR A 95 20.30 18.24 5.29
C TYR A 95 20.37 18.75 3.86
N ARG A 96 20.17 20.06 3.71
CA ARG A 96 20.53 20.77 2.48
C ARG A 96 21.57 21.83 2.82
N ARG A 97 22.79 21.65 2.31
CA ARG A 97 23.78 22.73 2.24
C ARG A 97 23.12 23.93 1.55
N ASP A 98 23.15 25.07 2.23
CA ASP A 98 22.76 26.37 1.69
C ASP A 98 23.61 26.70 0.46
N ASN A 99 23.11 26.38 -0.73
CA ASN A 99 23.61 26.98 -1.95
C ASN A 99 22.43 27.69 -2.66
N LEU A 100 22.75 28.72 -3.42
CA LEU A 100 21.76 29.53 -4.15
C LEU A 100 20.88 28.70 -5.09
N VAL A 101 21.43 27.61 -5.65
CA VAL A 101 20.71 26.68 -6.54
C VAL A 101 19.60 25.96 -5.78
N ASN A 102 19.83 25.55 -4.53
CA ASN A 102 18.81 24.91 -3.69
C ASN A 102 17.68 25.87 -3.34
N LYS A 103 17.96 27.16 -3.09
CA LYS A 103 16.90 28.17 -2.86
C LYS A 103 16.03 28.41 -4.09
N VAL A 104 16.61 28.41 -5.28
CA VAL A 104 15.86 28.52 -6.54
C VAL A 104 15.05 27.25 -6.81
N VAL A 105 15.64 26.08 -6.61
CA VAL A 105 14.93 24.79 -6.72
C VAL A 105 13.81 24.70 -5.70
N ASP A 106 14.00 25.16 -4.45
CA ASP A 106 12.95 25.17 -3.43
C ASP A 106 11.88 26.22 -3.73
N PHE A 107 12.22 27.39 -4.28
CA PHE A 107 11.24 28.35 -4.73
C PHE A 107 10.40 27.82 -5.90
N VAL A 108 11.04 27.20 -6.90
CA VAL A 108 10.34 26.59 -8.04
C VAL A 108 9.53 25.37 -7.62
N SER A 109 10.08 24.50 -6.76
CA SER A 109 9.35 23.36 -6.19
C SER A 109 8.21 23.83 -5.31
N ASN A 110 8.38 24.83 -4.46
CA ASN A 110 7.30 25.41 -3.66
C ASN A 110 6.27 26.14 -4.54
N LEU A 111 6.66 26.74 -5.66
CA LEU A 111 5.74 27.34 -6.62
C LEU A 111 4.97 26.28 -7.42
N ILE A 112 5.63 25.18 -7.82
CA ILE A 112 5.01 24.03 -8.46
C ILE A 112 4.08 23.33 -7.47
N ASP A 113 4.51 23.10 -6.23
CA ASP A 113 3.70 22.59 -5.14
C ASP A 113 2.56 23.53 -4.81
N TYR A 114 2.78 24.85 -4.81
CA TYR A 114 1.73 25.83 -4.58
C TYR A 114 0.73 25.87 -5.74
N LEU A 115 1.18 25.75 -6.99
CA LEU A 115 0.33 25.64 -8.17
C LEU A 115 -0.36 24.27 -8.27
N ALA A 116 0.25 23.20 -7.75
CA ALA A 116 -0.32 21.87 -7.62
C ALA A 116 -1.29 21.77 -6.42
N ARG A 117 -1.05 22.50 -5.32
CA ARG A 117 -1.92 22.62 -4.15
C ARG A 117 -3.09 23.58 -4.38
N ARG A 118 -2.90 24.63 -5.18
CA ARG A 118 -4.00 25.38 -5.83
C ARG A 118 -4.57 24.63 -7.05
N GLY A 119 -4.08 23.41 -7.30
CA GLY A 119 -4.14 22.69 -8.56
C GLY A 119 -5.52 22.23 -8.93
N ILE A 120 -5.99 22.77 -10.05
CA ILE A 120 -6.97 22.08 -10.86
C ILE A 120 -6.23 20.88 -11.49
N SER A 121 -6.16 19.76 -10.77
CA SER A 121 -5.64 18.52 -11.34
C SER A 121 -6.63 18.03 -12.38
N TRP A 122 -6.29 18.17 -13.65
CA TRP A 122 -7.09 17.62 -14.73
C TRP A 122 -6.67 16.19 -15.00
N LEU A 123 -7.64 15.28 -15.00
CA LEU A 123 -7.46 13.95 -15.53
C LEU A 123 -7.74 14.00 -17.02
N SER A 124 -6.70 13.80 -17.83
CA SER A 124 -6.81 13.79 -19.29
C SER A 124 -7.83 12.75 -19.79
N PRO A 125 -8.42 12.95 -20.99
CA PRO A 125 -9.26 11.93 -21.62
C PRO A 125 -8.53 10.59 -21.75
N LYS A 126 -9.23 9.49 -21.49
CA LYS A 126 -8.72 8.11 -21.64
C LYS A 126 -7.47 7.81 -20.81
N THR A 127 -7.21 8.56 -19.73
CA THR A 127 -6.12 8.28 -18.81
C THR A 127 -6.63 7.83 -17.44
N ALA A 128 -5.71 7.29 -16.65
CA ALA A 128 -5.96 6.95 -15.26
C ALA A 128 -4.87 7.55 -14.37
N THR A 129 -5.24 7.91 -13.15
CA THR A 129 -4.32 8.30 -12.09
C THR A 129 -4.54 7.41 -10.87
N CYS A 130 -3.49 7.26 -10.07
CA CYS A 130 -3.56 6.53 -8.80
C CYS A 130 -3.42 7.52 -7.64
N ILE A 131 -4.37 7.49 -6.72
CA ILE A 131 -4.37 8.27 -5.48
C ILE A 131 -3.92 7.32 -4.36
N PRO A 132 -2.73 7.52 -3.78
CA PRO A 132 -2.30 6.73 -2.63
C PRO A 132 -3.10 7.14 -1.39
N ILE A 133 -3.53 6.16 -0.60
CA ILE A 133 -4.13 6.35 0.71
C ILE A 133 -3.27 5.61 1.71
N THR A 134 -2.71 6.34 2.67
CA THR A 134 -2.01 5.74 3.79
C THR A 134 -3.05 5.35 4.82
N ALA A 135 -3.01 4.09 5.22
CA ALA A 135 -3.84 3.52 6.27
C ALA A 135 -2.92 3.08 7.42
N ARG A 136 -3.40 3.21 8.66
CA ARG A 136 -2.68 2.79 9.85
C ARG A 136 -3.63 2.11 10.81
N ILE A 137 -3.25 0.94 11.30
CA ILE A 137 -3.91 0.27 12.42
C ILE A 137 -3.09 0.50 13.68
N SER A 138 -3.73 0.91 14.76
CA SER A 138 -3.08 1.10 16.06
C SER A 138 -4.08 0.93 17.19
N TRP A 139 -3.58 0.71 18.41
CA TRP A 139 -4.37 0.79 19.63
C TRP A 139 -4.32 2.21 20.19
N GLU A 140 -5.49 2.78 20.49
CA GLU A 140 -5.61 4.04 21.24
C GLU A 140 -6.71 3.90 22.29
N LYS A 141 -6.40 4.19 23.57
CA LYS A 141 -7.34 4.05 24.69
C LYS A 141 -8.02 2.67 24.72
N ASP A 142 -7.22 1.62 24.54
CA ASP A 142 -7.66 0.21 24.48
C ASP A 142 -8.65 -0.12 23.34
N LEU A 143 -8.82 0.78 22.37
CA LEU A 143 -9.62 0.55 21.17
C LEU A 143 -8.69 0.34 19.98
N LEU A 144 -8.95 -0.72 19.20
CA LEU A 144 -8.30 -0.91 17.91
C LEU A 144 -8.91 0.09 16.92
N GLN A 145 -8.06 0.86 16.26
CA GLN A 145 -8.48 1.90 15.33
C GLN A 145 -7.85 1.71 13.96
N LEU A 146 -8.61 2.02 12.91
CA LEU A 146 -8.13 2.15 11.53
C LEU A 146 -8.15 3.62 11.15
N HIS A 147 -6.98 4.23 11.04
CA HIS A 147 -6.75 5.59 10.59
C HIS A 147 -6.52 5.61 9.08
N LEU A 148 -7.11 6.57 8.38
CA LEU A 148 -6.97 6.78 6.95
C LEU A 148 -6.58 8.23 6.68
N SER A 149 -5.53 8.43 5.88
CA SER A 149 -4.99 9.76 5.57
C SER A 149 -5.99 10.66 4.83
N THR A 150 -7.04 10.08 4.25
CA THR A 150 -8.15 10.81 3.64
C THR A 150 -9.00 11.50 4.70
N ASN A 151 -8.95 12.84 4.72
CA ASN A 151 -9.72 13.68 5.64
C ASN A 151 -9.44 13.43 7.13
N ASN A 152 -8.26 12.89 7.48
CA ASN A 152 -7.90 12.53 8.86
C ASN A 152 -9.03 11.74 9.56
N SER A 153 -9.57 10.76 8.85
CA SER A 153 -10.71 9.97 9.33
C SER A 153 -10.24 8.67 9.95
N PHE A 154 -10.99 8.19 10.93
CA PHE A 154 -10.71 6.90 11.56
C PHE A 154 -12.01 6.17 11.93
N PHE A 155 -11.86 4.86 12.08
CA PHE A 155 -12.87 3.96 12.67
C PHE A 155 -12.27 3.39 13.96
N ASP A 156 -13.04 3.35 15.04
CA ASP A 156 -12.60 2.82 16.33
C ASP A 156 -13.42 1.60 16.77
N ALA A 157 -13.03 1.04 17.92
CA ALA A 157 -13.64 -0.17 18.50
C ALA A 157 -13.68 -1.38 17.54
N LEU A 158 -12.68 -1.50 16.67
CA LEU A 158 -12.58 -2.61 15.72
C LEU A 158 -12.24 -3.92 16.44
N LYS A 159 -12.88 -5.00 15.99
CA LYS A 159 -12.70 -6.39 16.44
C LYS A 159 -11.91 -7.24 15.43
N PRO A 160 -11.36 -8.40 15.84
CA PRO A 160 -10.68 -9.37 14.98
C PRO A 160 -11.66 -10.10 14.04
N GLU A 161 -12.28 -9.38 13.11
CA GLU A 161 -13.31 -9.92 12.23
C GLU A 161 -13.18 -9.44 10.78
N ASN A 162 -14.17 -9.80 9.96
CA ASN A 162 -14.26 -9.38 8.57
C ASN A 162 -15.05 -8.08 8.47
N TYR A 163 -14.54 -7.18 7.64
CA TYR A 163 -15.16 -5.91 7.27
C TYR A 163 -15.16 -5.78 5.76
N GLN A 164 -15.94 -4.83 5.27
CA GLN A 164 -15.90 -4.39 3.89
C GLN A 164 -15.54 -2.92 3.85
N LEU A 165 -14.52 -2.58 3.07
CA LEU A 165 -14.04 -1.21 2.88
C LEU A 165 -14.38 -0.75 1.47
N ARG A 166 -14.94 0.44 1.35
CA ARG A 166 -15.03 1.16 0.06
C ARG A 166 -14.68 2.63 0.25
N PHE A 167 -14.51 3.32 -0.86
CA PHE A 167 -14.29 4.77 -0.88
C PHE A 167 -15.32 5.45 -1.77
N MET A 168 -15.68 6.65 -1.36
CA MET A 168 -16.64 7.49 -2.04
C MET A 168 -15.94 8.80 -2.37
N TYR A 169 -15.99 9.21 -3.63
CA TYR A 169 -15.49 10.49 -4.08
C TYR A 169 -16.69 11.37 -4.39
N GLU A 170 -16.81 12.48 -3.67
CA GLU A 170 -17.81 13.50 -3.95
C GLU A 170 -17.11 14.68 -4.62
N SER A 171 -17.45 14.91 -5.90
CA SER A 171 -17.03 16.12 -6.57
C SER A 171 -17.83 17.28 -5.98
N SER A 172 -17.20 18.13 -5.16
CA SER A 172 -17.84 19.39 -4.80
C SER A 172 -17.99 20.16 -6.10
N ASN A 173 -19.24 20.34 -6.57
CA ASN A 173 -19.52 21.28 -7.64
C ASN A 173 -19.06 22.64 -7.12
N GLN A 174 -17.85 23.05 -7.48
CA GLN A 174 -17.40 24.41 -7.25
C GLN A 174 -18.42 25.27 -7.97
N THR A 175 -19.37 25.85 -7.23
CA THR A 175 -20.16 26.98 -7.70
C THR A 175 -19.14 27.90 -8.33
N LYS A 176 -19.21 28.08 -9.67
CA LYS A 176 -18.28 28.93 -10.41
C LYS A 176 -18.07 30.20 -9.58
N LEU A 177 -16.95 30.29 -8.87
CA LEU A 177 -16.54 31.51 -8.20
C LEU A 177 -16.21 32.43 -9.35
N LYS A 178 -17.24 33.12 -9.87
CA LYS A 178 -16.99 34.28 -10.72
C LYS A 178 -16.09 35.18 -9.87
N PRO A 179 -14.91 35.58 -10.34
CA PRO A 179 -14.09 36.53 -9.60
C PRO A 179 -14.93 37.80 -9.46
N VAL A 180 -15.51 37.99 -8.28
CA VAL A 180 -16.38 39.13 -8.02
C VAL A 180 -15.45 40.31 -7.80
N LYS A 181 -15.33 41.18 -8.81
CA LYS A 181 -14.99 42.57 -8.56
C LYS A 181 -16.24 43.16 -7.89
N PHE A 182 -16.13 43.64 -6.64
CA PHE A 182 -17.12 44.40 -5.85
C PHE A 182 -18.01 43.65 -4.82
N PRO A 183 -18.46 44.34 -3.75
CA PRO A 183 -18.75 43.71 -2.47
C PRO A 183 -20.19 43.17 -2.35
N PHE A 184 -20.25 41.93 -1.85
CA PHE A 184 -21.32 41.27 -1.09
C PHE A 184 -22.76 41.30 -1.64
N GLN A 185 -23.09 40.33 -2.49
CA GLN A 185 -24.39 39.65 -2.44
C GLN A 185 -24.19 38.13 -2.50
N THR A 186 -24.44 37.46 -1.38
CA THR A 186 -24.39 36.00 -1.25
C THR A 186 -25.67 35.43 -1.86
N ILE A 187 -25.64 35.09 -3.16
CA ILE A 187 -26.78 34.44 -3.80
C ILE A 187 -26.81 32.98 -3.31
N ASN A 188 -27.82 32.65 -2.50
CA ASN A 188 -28.14 31.28 -2.08
C ASN A 188 -28.56 30.42 -3.28
N LYS A 189 -27.60 29.92 -4.05
CA LYS A 189 -27.86 28.89 -5.06
C LYS A 189 -28.04 27.55 -4.36
N LYS A 190 -29.16 26.87 -4.61
CA LYS A 190 -29.37 25.48 -4.19
C LYS A 190 -28.14 24.65 -4.63
N PRO A 191 -27.54 23.86 -3.73
CA PRO A 191 -26.39 23.04 -4.07
C PRO A 191 -26.79 22.09 -5.20
N ILE A 192 -26.12 22.22 -6.33
CA ILE A 192 -26.26 21.25 -7.43
C ILE A 192 -25.64 19.96 -6.90
N LYS A 193 -26.44 18.90 -6.77
CA LYS A 193 -26.00 17.58 -6.31
C LYS A 193 -24.78 17.16 -7.14
N GLY A 194 -23.62 17.08 -6.49
CA GLY A 194 -22.38 16.64 -7.12
C GLY A 194 -22.50 15.20 -7.59
N GLU A 195 -21.74 14.85 -8.62
CA GLU A 195 -21.53 13.45 -8.96
C GLU A 195 -20.79 12.75 -7.82
N ARG A 196 -21.33 11.62 -7.38
CA ARG A 196 -20.73 10.75 -6.38
C ARG A 196 -20.24 9.49 -7.08
N LEU A 197 -18.94 9.25 -7.00
CA LEU A 197 -18.31 8.02 -7.44
C LEU A 197 -18.08 7.13 -6.22
N THR A 198 -18.24 5.84 -6.39
CA THR A 198 -18.11 4.83 -5.33
C THR A 198 -17.27 3.69 -5.85
N THR A 199 -16.33 3.21 -5.05
CA THR A 199 -15.62 1.97 -5.36
C THR A 199 -16.50 0.78 -5.02
N SER A 200 -16.25 -0.35 -5.68
CA SER A 200 -16.65 -1.66 -5.15
C SER A 200 -16.08 -1.87 -3.74
N PHE A 201 -16.74 -2.71 -2.95
CA PHE A 201 -16.22 -3.13 -1.66
C PHE A 201 -15.03 -4.09 -1.82
N VAL A 202 -14.04 -3.96 -0.95
CA VAL A 202 -13.01 -4.97 -0.73
C VAL A 202 -13.13 -5.53 0.68
N ASN A 203 -12.86 -6.83 0.83
CA ASN A 203 -12.87 -7.47 2.14
C ASN A 203 -11.61 -7.08 2.90
N LEU A 204 -11.79 -6.58 4.11
CA LEU A 204 -10.75 -6.23 5.05
C LEU A 204 -10.86 -7.18 6.25
N ARG A 205 -9.80 -7.92 6.57
CA ARG A 205 -9.80 -8.87 7.69
C ARG A 205 -8.71 -8.50 8.67
N PHE A 206 -9.08 -8.28 9.94
CA PHE A 206 -8.12 -8.17 11.03
C PHE A 206 -7.90 -9.55 11.65
N VAL A 207 -6.65 -9.97 11.74
CA VAL A 207 -6.27 -11.32 12.16
C VAL A 207 -5.31 -11.24 13.34
N GLU A 208 -5.55 -12.07 14.36
CA GLU A 208 -4.63 -12.21 15.48
C GLU A 208 -3.35 -12.94 15.05
N LEU A 209 -2.24 -12.63 15.72
CA LEU A 209 -0.97 -13.30 15.48
C LEU A 209 -1.03 -14.76 15.93
N THR A 210 -0.44 -15.68 15.17
CA THR A 210 -0.47 -17.11 15.49
C THR A 210 0.48 -17.43 16.65
N LYS A 211 -0.03 -17.73 17.85
CA LYS A 211 0.83 -18.19 18.95
C LYS A 211 1.43 -19.58 18.66
N PRO A 212 2.65 -19.88 19.14
CA PRO A 212 3.56 -19.02 19.91
C PRO A 212 4.40 -18.05 19.07
N ASN A 213 4.31 -18.09 17.74
CA ASN A 213 5.15 -17.31 16.84
C ASN A 213 4.45 -16.01 16.40
N ASN A 214 4.75 -14.91 17.10
CA ASN A 214 4.21 -13.57 16.79
C ASN A 214 4.68 -12.99 15.44
N ARG A 215 5.43 -13.74 14.62
CA ARG A 215 5.90 -13.33 13.28
C ARG A 215 5.04 -13.87 12.14
N ALA A 216 3.94 -14.56 12.47
CA ALA A 216 3.09 -15.18 11.47
C ALA A 216 1.60 -14.84 11.66
N ILE A 217 0.89 -14.81 10.54
CA ILE A 217 -0.56 -14.68 10.48
C ILE A 217 -1.15 -15.77 9.60
N GLU A 218 -2.37 -16.20 9.90
CA GLU A 218 -3.05 -17.26 9.17
C GLU A 218 -4.42 -16.81 8.70
N VAL A 219 -4.68 -17.00 7.41
CA VAL A 219 -5.93 -16.62 6.75
C VAL A 219 -6.40 -17.79 5.91
N ASP A 220 -7.61 -18.27 6.19
CA ASP A 220 -8.25 -19.36 5.43
C ASP A 220 -7.37 -20.62 5.32
N GLY A 221 -6.66 -20.95 6.40
CA GLY A 221 -5.72 -22.08 6.46
C GLY A 221 -4.39 -21.82 5.75
N ILE A 222 -4.09 -20.59 5.33
CA ILE A 222 -2.79 -20.23 4.74
C ILE A 222 -2.04 -19.33 5.72
N ARG A 223 -0.91 -19.82 6.21
CA ARG A 223 -0.03 -19.11 7.15
C ARG A 223 1.11 -18.42 6.41
N PHE A 224 1.29 -17.13 6.64
CA PHE A 224 2.37 -16.30 6.09
C PHE A 224 3.31 -15.87 7.20
N GLU A 225 4.62 -15.99 6.98
CA GLU A 225 5.66 -15.70 7.96
C GLU A 225 6.89 -15.04 7.29
N THR A 226 7.41 -13.98 7.89
CA THR A 226 8.66 -13.36 7.43
C THR A 226 9.82 -14.22 7.87
N THR A 227 10.66 -14.63 6.92
CA THR A 227 11.85 -15.43 7.17
C THR A 227 13.08 -14.55 7.06
N LEU A 228 13.75 -14.34 8.18
CA LEU A 228 14.99 -13.59 8.29
C LEU A 228 15.94 -14.41 9.18
N PRO A 229 16.80 -15.26 8.59
CA PRO A 229 17.69 -16.15 9.36
C PRO A 229 18.68 -15.39 10.24
N GLU A 230 19.11 -14.22 9.78
CA GLU A 230 20.03 -13.32 10.48
C GLU A 230 19.31 -12.00 10.72
N THR A 231 19.00 -11.69 11.98
CA THR A 231 18.37 -10.41 12.35
C THR A 231 19.38 -9.28 12.45
N VAL A 232 20.65 -9.61 12.66
CA VAL A 232 21.78 -8.68 12.64
C VAL A 232 22.53 -8.89 11.34
N LEU A 233 22.51 -7.89 10.46
CA LEU A 233 23.22 -7.95 9.19
C LEU A 233 24.53 -7.17 9.30
N SER A 234 25.64 -7.87 9.10
CA SER A 234 26.96 -7.24 8.97
C SER A 234 27.02 -6.44 7.68
N LEU A 235 27.44 -5.19 7.80
CA LEU A 235 27.63 -4.32 6.66
C LEU A 235 28.80 -4.81 5.79
N PRO A 236 28.71 -4.69 4.45
CA PRO A 236 29.84 -4.99 3.57
C PRO A 236 31.06 -4.14 3.91
N GLU A 237 32.26 -4.60 3.56
CA GLU A 237 33.45 -3.75 3.60
C GLU A 237 33.20 -2.45 2.82
N LYS A 238 33.70 -1.32 3.35
CA LYS A 238 33.58 0.02 2.73
C LYS A 238 34.49 0.15 1.49
N LYS A 239 34.16 -0.64 0.45
CA LYS A 239 34.82 -0.71 -0.85
C LYS A 239 33.79 -0.61 -1.95
N SER A 240 34.11 0.18 -2.97
CA SER A 240 33.22 0.37 -4.12
C SER A 240 32.92 -0.96 -4.81
N GLY A 241 31.64 -1.21 -5.10
CA GLY A 241 31.19 -2.42 -5.79
C GLY A 241 31.11 -3.68 -4.92
N VAL A 242 31.47 -3.62 -3.64
CA VAL A 242 31.27 -4.75 -2.72
C VAL A 242 29.81 -4.79 -2.28
N GLU A 243 29.18 -5.95 -2.48
CA GLU A 243 27.81 -6.23 -2.08
C GLU A 243 27.81 -7.45 -1.15
N THR A 244 27.06 -7.39 -0.05
CA THR A 244 26.78 -8.54 0.82
C THR A 244 25.38 -9.06 0.51
N SER A 245 25.27 -10.35 0.17
CA SER A 245 23.97 -10.99 -0.01
C SER A 245 23.27 -11.18 1.33
N VAL A 246 21.98 -10.85 1.41
CA VAL A 246 21.17 -10.95 2.63
C VAL A 246 19.98 -11.86 2.39
N LYS A 247 19.63 -12.71 3.36
CA LYS A 247 18.50 -13.64 3.24
C LYS A 247 17.23 -13.03 3.82
N ILE A 248 16.49 -12.31 3.00
CA ILE A 248 15.15 -11.81 3.32
C ILE A 248 14.15 -12.62 2.53
N GLY A 249 13.16 -13.23 3.20
CA GLY A 249 12.19 -14.08 2.50
C GLY A 249 10.86 -14.21 3.22
N ILE A 250 9.96 -14.94 2.57
CA ILE A 250 8.65 -15.28 3.10
C ILE A 250 8.49 -16.80 3.10
N ARG A 251 7.96 -17.34 4.20
CA ARG A 251 7.51 -18.72 4.30
C ARG A 251 5.99 -18.73 4.28
N ILE A 252 5.44 -19.57 3.41
CA ILE A 252 3.99 -19.75 3.28
C ILE A 252 3.69 -21.22 3.56
N THR A 253 2.86 -21.49 4.55
CA THR A 253 2.42 -22.84 4.92
C THR A 253 0.95 -23.00 4.58
N ASN A 254 0.63 -24.04 3.82
CA ASN A 254 -0.73 -24.37 3.46
C ASN A 254 -1.30 -25.38 4.46
N ASN A 255 -2.03 -24.91 5.47
CA ASN A 255 -2.79 -25.72 6.42
C ASN A 255 -4.22 -26.03 5.92
N SER A 256 -4.61 -25.54 4.75
CA SER A 256 -5.91 -25.83 4.16
C SER A 256 -5.92 -27.23 3.51
N ASN A 257 -7.11 -27.69 3.10
CA ASN A 257 -7.29 -28.94 2.37
C ASN A 257 -7.19 -28.78 0.85
N THR A 258 -6.78 -27.60 0.34
CA THR A 258 -6.73 -27.29 -1.09
C THR A 258 -5.33 -26.84 -1.49
N ASP A 259 -4.81 -27.35 -2.60
CA ASP A 259 -3.56 -26.88 -3.18
C ASP A 259 -3.67 -25.44 -3.68
N PHE A 260 -2.65 -24.62 -3.42
CA PHE A 260 -2.57 -23.26 -3.93
C PHE A 260 -1.23 -22.98 -4.61
N TYR A 261 -1.29 -22.28 -5.74
CA TYR A 261 -0.13 -21.65 -6.33
C TYR A 261 0.08 -20.25 -5.74
N PHE A 262 1.33 -19.91 -5.44
CA PHE A 262 1.76 -18.58 -5.05
C PHE A 262 2.63 -18.00 -6.14
N ASN A 263 2.19 -16.87 -6.68
CA ASN A 263 2.94 -16.10 -7.65
C ASN A 263 3.93 -15.17 -6.94
N PHE A 264 5.21 -15.19 -7.32
CA PHE A 264 6.28 -14.31 -6.82
C PHE A 264 6.78 -13.30 -7.86
N TYR A 265 6.14 -13.22 -9.02
CA TYR A 265 6.37 -12.18 -10.02
C TYR A 265 5.73 -10.86 -9.57
N SER A 266 6.51 -9.93 -9.02
CA SER A 266 6.06 -8.59 -8.59
C SER A 266 5.02 -8.57 -7.46
N THR A 267 4.96 -9.62 -6.64
CA THR A 267 3.92 -9.76 -5.59
C THR A 267 4.46 -9.57 -4.18
N LEU A 268 5.77 -9.75 -3.96
CA LEU A 268 6.40 -9.56 -2.65
C LEU A 268 6.96 -8.15 -2.55
N ILE A 269 6.41 -7.35 -1.64
CA ILE A 269 6.74 -5.94 -1.46
C ILE A 269 7.34 -5.76 -0.07
N PRO A 270 8.64 -5.43 0.05
CA PRO A 270 9.27 -5.14 1.33
C PRO A 270 8.94 -3.72 1.79
N GLU A 271 8.86 -3.53 3.10
CA GLU A 271 8.80 -2.24 3.79
C GLU A 271 9.81 -2.25 4.94
N LEU A 272 10.55 -1.15 5.05
CA LEU A 272 11.40 -0.87 6.20
C LEU A 272 10.75 0.23 7.01
N ILE A 273 10.70 0.05 8.31
CA ILE A 273 10.11 1.00 9.25
C ILE A 273 11.20 1.35 10.26
N THR A 274 11.44 2.63 10.48
CA THR A 274 12.40 3.13 11.46
C THR A 274 11.88 2.96 12.89
N PRO A 275 12.72 3.11 13.93
CA PRO A 275 12.29 2.95 15.32
C PRO A 275 11.18 3.94 15.76
N ASN A 276 11.04 5.07 15.08
CA ASN A 276 9.97 6.04 15.30
C ASN A 276 8.67 5.71 14.54
N GLY A 277 8.60 4.56 13.87
CA GLY A 277 7.41 4.11 13.13
C GLY A 277 7.24 4.72 11.74
N GLN A 278 8.23 5.48 11.23
CA GLN A 278 8.17 6.03 9.86
C GLN A 278 8.55 4.96 8.84
N ILE A 279 7.78 4.86 7.75
CA ILE A 279 8.13 4.00 6.61
C ILE A 279 9.28 4.65 5.85
N VAL A 280 10.40 3.95 5.73
CA VAL A 280 11.54 4.37 4.90
C VAL A 280 11.10 4.44 3.45
N GLU A 281 11.43 5.54 2.78
CA GLU A 281 11.15 5.69 1.36
C GLU A 281 11.88 4.60 0.56
N LYS A 282 11.13 3.95 -0.33
CA LYS A 282 11.66 2.96 -1.26
C LYS A 282 11.34 3.37 -2.69
N HIS A 283 12.30 3.15 -3.56
CA HIS A 283 12.12 3.29 -5.00
C HIS A 283 11.86 1.92 -5.61
N TYR A 284 11.08 1.92 -6.68
CA TYR A 284 10.88 0.75 -7.51
C TYR A 284 11.35 1.05 -8.92
N THR A 285 12.21 0.19 -9.45
CA THR A 285 12.67 0.27 -10.83
C THR A 285 12.44 -1.07 -11.50
N SER A 286 11.88 -1.05 -12.71
CA SER A 286 11.74 -2.23 -13.55
C SER A 286 11.72 -1.79 -15.00
N ASN A 287 12.29 -2.62 -15.87
CA ASN A 287 12.14 -2.48 -17.31
C ASN A 287 10.89 -3.23 -17.82
N PHE A 288 10.21 -4.00 -16.96
CA PHE A 288 9.06 -4.86 -17.30
C PHE A 288 9.30 -5.80 -18.49
N LEU A 289 10.56 -6.10 -18.81
CA LEU A 289 10.92 -6.95 -19.94
C LEU A 289 10.95 -8.43 -19.55
N LYS A 290 11.15 -8.74 -18.27
CA LYS A 290 11.09 -10.12 -17.78
C LYS A 290 9.64 -10.59 -17.86
N ARG A 291 9.40 -11.74 -18.48
CA ARG A 291 8.07 -12.39 -18.44
C ARG A 291 7.97 -13.26 -17.19
N ILE A 292 6.75 -13.46 -16.71
CA ILE A 292 6.49 -14.48 -15.69
C ILE A 292 6.97 -15.86 -16.18
N LEU A 293 7.64 -16.60 -15.30
CA LEU A 293 8.14 -17.95 -15.55
C LEU A 293 7.42 -18.95 -14.64
N VAL A 294 7.46 -20.24 -15.00
CA VAL A 294 6.88 -21.31 -14.17
C VAL A 294 7.57 -21.36 -12.80
N SER A 295 8.88 -21.06 -12.74
CA SER A 295 9.64 -20.97 -11.49
C SER A 295 9.20 -19.82 -10.57
N ASP A 296 8.49 -18.81 -11.08
CA ASP A 296 7.91 -17.74 -10.27
C ASP A 296 6.59 -18.19 -9.60
N LEU A 297 6.05 -19.36 -9.98
CA LEU A 297 4.82 -19.93 -9.43
C LEU A 297 5.13 -21.16 -8.57
N LEU A 298 5.10 -21.00 -7.25
CA LEU A 298 5.39 -22.08 -6.31
C LEU A 298 4.10 -22.73 -5.80
N LEU A 299 4.03 -24.06 -5.85
CA LEU A 299 2.90 -24.84 -5.35
C LEU A 299 3.08 -25.15 -3.86
N ALA A 300 2.10 -24.76 -3.04
CA ALA A 300 1.99 -25.22 -1.67
C ALA A 300 0.82 -26.23 -1.57
N VAL A 301 1.14 -27.50 -1.31
CA VAL A 301 0.15 -28.56 -1.06
C VAL A 301 -0.22 -28.61 0.44
N PRO A 302 -1.37 -29.16 0.83
CA PRO A 302 -1.79 -29.31 2.22
C PRO A 302 -0.71 -29.87 3.15
N GLY A 303 -0.55 -29.24 4.30
CA GLY A 303 0.44 -29.56 5.32
C GLY A 303 1.90 -29.22 4.96
N LYS A 304 2.16 -28.58 3.81
CA LYS A 304 3.52 -28.23 3.37
C LYS A 304 3.77 -26.72 3.39
N SER A 305 5.03 -26.37 3.60
CA SER A 305 5.53 -25.00 3.48
C SER A 305 6.34 -24.83 2.20
N ILE A 306 6.21 -23.66 1.59
CA ILE A 306 7.17 -23.14 0.62
C ILE A 306 7.90 -21.96 1.27
N THR A 307 9.16 -21.78 0.91
CA THR A 307 9.95 -20.62 1.34
C THR A 307 10.55 -19.97 0.10
N PHE A 308 10.40 -18.66 0.00
CA PHE A 308 10.91 -17.86 -1.11
C PHE A 308 11.83 -16.76 -0.59
N PHE A 309 13.07 -16.74 -1.08
CA PHE A 309 14.07 -15.71 -0.79
C PHE A 309 14.38 -14.97 -2.10
N PRO A 310 13.80 -13.78 -2.36
CA PRO A 310 14.30 -12.93 -3.43
C PRO A 310 15.79 -12.64 -3.21
N ASP A 311 16.56 -12.54 -4.30
CA ASP A 311 17.94 -12.04 -4.20
C ASP A 311 17.91 -10.62 -3.63
N ALA A 312 18.63 -10.45 -2.53
CA ALA A 312 18.68 -9.22 -1.78
C ALA A 312 20.13 -8.92 -1.42
N LYS A 313 20.51 -7.66 -1.58
CA LYS A 313 21.90 -7.23 -1.44
C LYS A 313 22.00 -5.92 -0.70
N LEU A 314 22.97 -5.85 0.19
CA LEU A 314 23.35 -4.65 0.90
C LEU A 314 24.67 -4.12 0.32
N SER A 315 24.73 -2.82 0.05
CA SER A 315 25.92 -2.18 -0.49
C SER A 315 26.07 -0.75 0.00
N TRP A 316 27.29 -0.22 -0.08
CA TRP A 316 27.55 1.21 0.15
C TRP A 316 27.14 2.02 -1.07
N LYS A 317 26.39 3.11 -0.87
CA LYS A 317 26.03 4.08 -1.92
C LYS A 317 26.95 5.30 -1.89
N ASN A 318 27.42 5.67 -0.70
CA ASN A 318 28.41 6.70 -0.39
C ASN A 318 29.12 6.28 0.90
N ASP A 319 30.12 7.04 1.35
CA ASP A 319 30.92 6.68 2.52
C ASP A 319 30.11 6.32 3.78
N ASP A 320 28.95 6.92 4.02
CA ASP A 320 28.18 6.73 5.26
C ASP A 320 26.72 6.29 5.03
N GLN A 321 26.39 5.79 3.83
CA GLN A 321 25.01 5.44 3.47
C GLN A 321 24.91 4.07 2.82
N PHE A 322 23.98 3.27 3.33
CA PHE A 322 23.68 1.94 2.80
C PHE A 322 22.55 1.98 1.80
N ARG A 323 22.60 1.01 0.89
CA ARG A 323 21.56 0.67 -0.05
C ARG A 323 21.17 -0.78 0.18
N LEU A 324 19.90 -1.02 0.48
CA LEU A 324 19.31 -2.35 0.40
C LEU A 324 18.54 -2.48 -0.91
N LYS A 325 18.92 -3.47 -1.72
CA LYS A 325 18.29 -3.77 -3.00
C LYS A 325 17.69 -5.17 -2.95
N ILE A 326 16.40 -5.30 -3.25
CA ILE A 326 15.66 -6.58 -3.20
C ILE A 326 15.00 -6.82 -4.56
N VAL A 327 15.25 -7.96 -5.19
CA VAL A 327 14.66 -8.35 -6.47
C VAL A 327 13.13 -8.47 -6.34
N ALA A 328 12.39 -7.80 -7.23
CA ALA A 328 10.92 -7.81 -7.23
C ALA A 328 10.31 -8.99 -8.00
N GLY A 329 11.13 -9.78 -8.71
CA GLY A 329 10.69 -10.96 -9.48
C GLY A 329 10.31 -10.66 -10.94
N ASP A 330 10.01 -9.41 -11.28
CA ASP A 330 9.67 -8.94 -12.64
C ASP A 330 10.85 -8.35 -13.42
N GLY A 331 12.08 -8.66 -13.00
CA GLY A 331 13.31 -8.04 -13.51
C GLY A 331 13.63 -6.68 -12.88
N GLY A 332 12.72 -6.17 -12.04
CA GLY A 332 12.91 -4.98 -11.25
C GLY A 332 13.45 -5.22 -9.84
N TYR A 333 13.60 -4.11 -9.11
CA TYR A 333 14.11 -4.08 -7.75
C TYR A 333 13.35 -3.07 -6.90
N TRP A 334 13.16 -3.43 -5.64
CA TRP A 334 12.92 -2.49 -4.55
C TRP A 334 14.27 -1.98 -4.05
N ILE A 335 14.40 -0.67 -3.94
CA ILE A 335 15.64 0.00 -3.53
C ILE A 335 15.33 0.91 -2.35
N PHE A 336 15.99 0.66 -1.22
CA PHE A 336 16.02 1.54 -0.06
C PHE A 336 17.39 2.21 -0.05
N ASP A 337 17.41 3.51 -0.27
CA ASP A 337 18.64 4.32 -0.28
C ASP A 337 18.78 5.09 1.03
N ASN A 338 19.99 5.56 1.32
CA ASN A 338 20.30 6.42 2.47
C ASN A 338 19.98 5.76 3.82
N LEU A 339 20.01 4.43 3.88
CA LEU A 339 19.91 3.69 5.13
C LEU A 339 21.13 4.01 5.99
N LYS A 340 20.93 4.04 7.30
CA LYS A 340 21.97 4.18 8.33
C LYS A 340 22.08 2.90 9.15
N ALA A 341 23.21 2.72 9.83
CA ALA A 341 23.35 1.65 10.81
C ALA A 341 22.34 1.85 11.94
N GLY A 342 21.84 0.77 12.51
CA GLY A 342 20.83 0.78 13.55
C GLY A 342 19.65 -0.15 13.27
N ARG A 343 18.64 -0.04 14.12
CA ARG A 343 17.46 -0.90 14.12
C ARG A 343 16.39 -0.44 13.17
N TYR A 344 15.82 -1.38 12.44
CA TYR A 344 14.63 -1.23 11.61
C TYR A 344 13.66 -2.37 11.92
N LEU A 345 12.42 -2.18 11.52
CA LEU A 345 11.45 -3.26 11.38
C LEU A 345 11.27 -3.55 9.89
N LEU A 346 11.51 -4.79 9.50
CA LEU A 346 11.25 -5.30 8.17
C LEU A 346 9.84 -5.92 8.12
N GLN A 347 8.99 -5.39 7.26
CA GLN A 347 7.68 -5.95 6.95
C GLN A 347 7.65 -6.43 5.50
N LEU A 348 7.08 -7.62 5.28
CA LEU A 348 6.80 -8.11 3.92
C LEU A 348 5.30 -8.08 3.66
N ILE A 349 4.95 -7.66 2.46
CA ILE A 349 3.58 -7.68 1.97
C ILE A 349 3.51 -8.64 0.80
N TYR A 350 2.70 -9.69 0.91
CA TYR A 350 2.36 -10.54 -0.22
C TYR A 350 1.09 -10.01 -0.88
N LYS A 351 1.14 -9.68 -2.17
CA LYS A 351 0.04 -9.08 -2.91
C LYS A 351 -0.14 -9.74 -4.27
N ASN A 352 -1.21 -10.53 -4.41
CA ASN A 352 -1.62 -11.11 -5.68
C ASN A 352 -3.09 -10.81 -5.99
N LYS A 353 -3.35 -10.29 -7.19
CA LYS A 353 -4.69 -9.84 -7.62
C LYS A 353 -5.50 -10.90 -8.36
N SER A 354 -4.83 -11.89 -8.93
CA SER A 354 -5.46 -12.81 -9.87
C SER A 354 -5.46 -14.22 -9.31
N ALA A 355 -6.61 -14.89 -9.34
CA ALA A 355 -6.74 -16.30 -8.97
C ALA A 355 -6.30 -17.27 -10.09
N GLN A 356 -5.95 -16.71 -11.25
CA GLN A 356 -5.43 -17.43 -12.41
C GLN A 356 -4.40 -16.57 -13.14
N THR A 357 -3.46 -17.22 -13.82
CA THR A 357 -2.51 -16.57 -14.72
C THR A 357 -2.15 -17.49 -15.88
N THR A 358 -1.60 -16.94 -16.95
CA THR A 358 -1.07 -17.72 -18.07
C THR A 358 0.42 -17.43 -18.17
N VAL A 359 1.22 -18.49 -18.11
CA VAL A 359 2.67 -18.44 -18.27
C VAL A 359 3.01 -19.00 -19.64
N TYR A 360 3.84 -18.29 -20.40
CA TYR A 360 4.30 -18.78 -21.68
C TYR A 360 5.52 -19.70 -21.48
N ASP A 361 5.35 -20.97 -21.85
CA ASP A 361 6.44 -21.96 -21.82
C ASP A 361 7.21 -21.92 -23.14
N ARG A 362 8.49 -21.56 -23.05
CA ARG A 362 9.39 -21.45 -24.21
C ARG A 362 9.67 -22.80 -24.85
N THR A 363 9.66 -23.88 -24.08
CA THR A 363 9.98 -25.23 -24.58
C THR A 363 8.87 -25.74 -25.48
N THR A 364 7.61 -25.48 -25.09
CA THR A 364 6.43 -25.95 -25.84
C THR A 364 5.82 -24.89 -26.75
N ASN A 365 6.27 -23.63 -26.68
CA ASN A 365 5.70 -22.47 -27.37
C ASN A 365 4.18 -22.31 -27.10
N LYS A 366 3.73 -22.69 -25.89
CA LYS A 366 2.31 -22.66 -25.49
C LYS A 366 2.12 -21.89 -24.19
N GLY A 367 0.96 -21.26 -24.06
CA GLY A 367 0.52 -20.69 -22.78
C GLY A 367 0.02 -21.79 -21.85
N ILE A 368 0.66 -21.95 -20.70
CA ILE A 368 0.20 -22.82 -19.61
C ILE A 368 -0.67 -21.97 -18.68
N SER A 369 -1.94 -22.33 -18.57
CA SER A 369 -2.87 -21.66 -17.64
C SER A 369 -2.74 -22.28 -16.25
N PHE A 370 -2.36 -21.45 -15.28
CA PHE A 370 -2.37 -21.80 -13.86
C PHE A 370 -3.65 -21.27 -13.25
N LYS A 371 -4.44 -22.17 -12.67
CA LYS A 371 -5.63 -21.86 -11.87
C LYS A 371 -5.29 -22.05 -10.39
N LYS A 372 -6.18 -21.62 -9.49
CA LYS A 372 -6.00 -21.74 -8.03
C LYS A 372 -4.77 -20.99 -7.51
N LEU A 373 -4.47 -19.82 -8.08
CA LEU A 373 -3.55 -18.91 -7.42
C LEU A 373 -4.21 -18.34 -6.17
N TRP A 374 -3.48 -18.30 -5.06
CA TRP A 374 -3.96 -17.62 -3.87
C TRP A 374 -4.08 -16.12 -4.16
N ARG A 375 -5.26 -15.53 -3.91
CA ARG A 375 -5.57 -14.12 -4.23
C ARG A 375 -5.83 -13.34 -2.96
N GLY A 376 -5.11 -12.23 -2.80
CA GLY A 376 -5.27 -11.31 -1.68
C GLY A 376 -4.03 -10.46 -1.47
N MET A 377 -4.10 -9.58 -0.48
CA MET A 377 -3.00 -8.82 0.09
C MET A 377 -2.86 -9.20 1.55
N VAL A 378 -1.65 -9.59 1.96
CA VAL A 378 -1.33 -10.02 3.32
C VAL A 378 -0.14 -9.22 3.80
N LEU A 379 -0.33 -8.46 4.86
CA LEU A 379 0.77 -7.80 5.55
C LEU A 379 1.27 -8.76 6.61
N VAL A 380 2.51 -9.22 6.48
CA VAL A 380 3.10 -10.09 7.49
C VAL A 380 3.54 -9.22 8.68
N PRO A 381 3.48 -9.72 9.93
CA PRO A 381 3.99 -8.97 11.08
C PRO A 381 5.43 -8.52 10.85
N PRO A 382 5.79 -7.29 11.27
CA PRO A 382 7.15 -6.80 11.15
C PRO A 382 8.11 -7.65 12.00
N VAL A 383 9.34 -7.81 11.52
CA VAL A 383 10.45 -8.44 12.26
C VAL A 383 11.59 -7.44 12.44
N GLU A 384 12.28 -7.51 13.57
CA GLU A 384 13.45 -6.67 13.81
C GLU A 384 14.59 -7.01 12.85
N LEU A 385 15.26 -5.96 12.38
CA LEU A 385 16.41 -5.98 11.49
C LEU A 385 17.42 -4.94 11.97
N ASP A 386 18.56 -5.38 12.47
CA ASP A 386 19.65 -4.53 12.90
C ASP A 386 20.74 -4.49 11.81
N LEU A 387 21.17 -3.29 11.42
CA LEU A 387 22.29 -3.06 10.51
C LEU A 387 23.51 -2.62 11.32
N GLU A 388 24.54 -3.46 11.43
CA GLU A 388 25.71 -3.24 12.29
C GLU A 388 27.02 -3.11 11.50
N ILE A 389 27.88 -2.17 11.92
CA ILE A 389 29.15 -1.82 11.28
C ILE A 389 30.23 -2.84 11.61
#